data_AF-A0A3Q4GRV8-F1
#
_entry.id   AF-A0A3Q4GRV8-F1
#
_cell.length_a   1.000
_cell.length_b   1.000
_cell.length_c   1.000
_cell.angle_alpha   90.00
_cell.angle_beta   90.00
_cell.angle_gamma   90.00
#
_symmetry.space_group_name_H-M   'P 1'
#
loop_
_entity.id
_entity.type
_entity.pdbx_description
1 polymer ?
#
loop_
_entity_poly.entity_id
_entity_poly.type
_entity_poly.pdbx_seq_one_letter_code
_entity_poly.pdbx_strand_id
1 'polypeptide(L)'
;MGTSPNCLKCKARVGTRFHCLWECAIIQSLWKEVCANISTAIGQQVTENPLMCLLRYIPVSLVQHEHVIQSLLILARKSIMLRWVAAEPPFLYGSRSSLKL
;
A
#
# COMPACT_ATOMS: atom_id res chain seq x y z
N MET A 1 5.13 -24.61 18.79
CA MET A 1 5.22 -23.22 19.31
C MET A 1 5.08 -22.27 18.12
N GLY A 2 3.96 -21.56 18.01
CA GLY A 2 3.70 -20.68 16.88
C GLY A 2 4.40 -19.35 17.06
N THR A 3 5.57 -19.17 16.45
CA THR A 3 6.14 -17.84 16.28
C THR A 3 5.18 -17.05 15.39
N SER A 4 4.47 -16.06 15.93
CA SER A 4 3.87 -15.04 15.08
C SER A 4 5.05 -14.37 14.37
N PRO A 5 5.20 -14.50 13.03
CA PRO A 5 6.42 -14.05 12.38
C PRO A 5 6.53 -12.54 12.57
N ASN A 6 7.70 -12.08 13.03
CA ASN A 6 8.02 -10.66 13.00
C ASN A 6 7.84 -10.14 11.57
N CYS A 7 7.59 -8.84 11.43
CA CYS A 7 7.52 -8.17 10.14
C CYS A 7 8.74 -8.56 9.29
N LEU A 8 8.48 -9.05 8.07
CA LEU A 8 9.52 -9.51 7.15
C LEU A 8 10.56 -8.43 6.81
N LYS A 9 10.22 -7.16 7.05
CA LYS A 9 11.00 -6.00 6.64
C LYS A 9 11.78 -5.41 7.81
N CYS A 10 11.10 -4.98 8.88
CA CYS A 10 11.78 -4.38 10.02
C CYS A 10 12.36 -5.42 10.99
N LYS A 11 11.84 -6.65 10.99
CA LYS A 11 12.20 -7.76 11.90
C LYS A 11 12.08 -7.45 13.41
N ALA A 12 11.60 -6.27 13.78
CA ALA A 12 11.61 -5.73 15.15
C ALA A 12 10.26 -5.82 15.88
N ARG A 13 9.14 -5.94 15.15
CA ARG A 13 7.79 -6.05 15.71
C ARG A 13 7.02 -7.18 15.03
N VAL A 14 5.98 -7.68 15.69
CA VAL A 14 5.05 -8.66 15.12
C VAL A 14 4.49 -8.16 13.79
N GLY A 15 4.53 -8.99 12.76
CA GLY A 15 4.11 -8.64 11.39
C GLY A 15 2.60 -8.61 11.19
N THR A 16 1.87 -7.81 11.97
CA THR A 16 0.44 -7.60 11.73
C THR A 16 0.22 -6.93 10.38
N ARG A 17 -0.97 -7.10 9.78
CA ARG A 17 -1.30 -6.43 8.50
C ARG A 17 -1.16 -4.91 8.62
N PHE A 18 -1.62 -4.33 9.73
CA PHE A 18 -1.52 -2.90 9.97
C PHE A 18 -0.07 -2.45 10.17
N HIS A 19 0.74 -3.21 10.88
CA HIS A 19 2.17 -2.92 11.01
C HIS A 19 2.87 -2.95 9.64
N CYS A 20 2.64 -4.01 8.86
CA CYS A 20 3.27 -4.18 7.56
C CYS A 20 2.82 -3.12 6.56
N LEU A 21 1.57 -2.65 6.58
CA LEU A 21 1.04 -1.71 5.60
C LEU A 21 1.08 -0.25 6.05
N TRP A 22 1.25 0.00 7.35
CA TRP A 22 1.24 1.35 7.92
C TRP A 22 2.36 1.58 8.92
N GLU A 23 2.38 0.91 10.08
CA GLU A 23 3.23 1.36 11.21
C GLU A 23 4.73 1.10 11.03
N CYS A 24 5.12 0.20 10.14
CA CYS A 24 6.52 -0.11 9.88
C CYS A 24 7.26 1.13 9.36
N ALA A 25 8.38 1.49 9.98
CA ALA A 25 9.17 2.66 9.58
C ALA A 25 9.58 2.64 8.09
N ILE A 26 9.82 1.44 7.54
CA ILE A 26 10.20 1.25 6.14
C ILE A 26 8.99 1.44 5.19
N ILE A 27 7.76 1.06 5.57
CA ILE A 27 6.59 1.36 4.73
C ILE A 27 6.18 2.84 4.87
N GLN A 28 6.41 3.45 6.03
CA GLN A 28 6.18 4.88 6.25
C GLN A 28 7.02 5.76 5.31
N SER A 29 8.28 5.40 5.04
CA SER A 29 9.09 6.17 4.07
C SER A 29 8.49 6.14 2.66
N LEU A 30 7.91 5.00 2.25
CA LEU A 30 7.22 4.88 0.97
C LEU A 30 5.93 5.71 0.94
N TRP A 31 5.12 5.68 2.02
CA TRP A 31 3.91 6.51 2.07
C TRP A 31 4.23 8.00 2.01
N LYS A 32 5.34 8.43 2.62
CA LYS A 32 5.82 9.82 2.51
C LYS A 32 6.13 10.22 1.08
N GLU A 33 6.84 9.36 0.35
CA GLU A 33 7.15 9.59 -1.05
C GLU A 33 5.87 9.63 -1.92
N VAL A 34 4.93 8.71 -1.68
CA VAL A 34 3.63 8.69 -2.36
C VAL A 34 2.86 9.98 -2.12
N CYS A 35 2.74 10.44 -0.87
CA CYS A 35 2.02 11.67 -0.53
C CYS A 35 2.73 12.92 -1.05
N ALA A 36 4.06 12.96 -1.08
CA ALA A 36 4.82 14.03 -1.72
C ALA A 36 4.56 14.10 -3.24
N ASN A 37 4.54 12.95 -3.92
CA ASN A 37 4.23 12.86 -5.35
C ASN A 37 2.79 13.30 -5.64
N ILE A 38 1.82 12.87 -4.82
CA ILE A 38 0.43 13.34 -4.94
C ILE A 38 0.37 14.85 -4.73
N SER A 39 1.06 15.37 -3.69
CA SER A 39 1.07 16.81 -3.40
C SER A 39 1.57 17.62 -4.59
N THR A 40 2.63 17.14 -5.24
CA THR A 40 3.20 17.74 -6.45
C THR A 40 2.21 17.69 -7.61
N ALA A 41 1.52 16.57 -7.81
CA ALA A 41 0.58 16.38 -8.91
C ALA A 41 -0.67 17.27 -8.81
N ILE A 42 -1.14 17.58 -7.60
CA ILE A 42 -2.36 18.36 -7.38
C ILE A 42 -2.09 19.83 -6.96
N GLY A 43 -0.83 20.18 -6.69
CA GLY A 43 -0.46 21.53 -6.23
C GLY A 43 -0.93 21.88 -4.82
N GLN A 44 -1.29 20.88 -4.00
CA GLN A 44 -1.81 21.04 -2.64
C GLN A 44 -1.12 20.05 -1.71
N GLN A 45 -0.77 20.48 -0.49
CA GLN A 45 -0.10 19.61 0.49
C GLN A 45 -0.99 18.43 0.91
N VAL A 46 -0.45 17.22 0.80
CA VAL A 46 -1.06 15.97 1.25
C VAL A 46 -0.14 15.31 2.26
N THR A 47 -0.65 15.10 3.47
CA THR A 47 0.05 14.35 4.53
C THR A 47 -0.42 12.90 4.55
N GLU A 48 0.44 11.99 4.98
CA GLU A 48 0.10 10.57 5.05
C GLU A 48 -1.00 10.37 6.10
N ASN A 49 -2.06 9.66 5.72
CA ASN A 49 -3.15 9.31 6.61
C ASN A 49 -3.56 7.86 6.33
N PRO A 50 -3.67 6.98 7.34
CA PRO A 50 -3.96 5.57 7.11
C PRO A 50 -5.32 5.36 6.43
N LEU A 51 -6.32 6.19 6.73
CA LEU A 51 -7.64 6.12 6.11
C LEU A 51 -7.58 6.43 4.62
N MET A 52 -6.76 7.41 4.22
CA MET A 52 -6.59 7.77 2.82
C MET A 52 -5.71 6.76 2.08
N CYS A 53 -4.50 6.53 2.61
CA CYS A 53 -3.50 5.65 2.03
C CYS A 53 -4.02 4.22 1.88
N LEU A 54 -4.73 3.69 2.88
CA LEU A 54 -5.21 2.30 2.89
C LEU A 54 -6.68 2.15 2.51
N LEU A 55 -7.57 3.03 3.01
CA LEU A 55 -9.02 2.80 3.00
C LEU A 55 -9.81 3.66 2.00
N ARG A 56 -9.12 4.35 1.07
CA ARG A 56 -9.75 5.22 0.04
C ARG A 56 -10.55 6.40 0.60
N TYR A 57 -10.37 6.75 1.88
CA TYR A 57 -11.00 7.94 2.43
C TYR A 57 -10.32 9.20 1.91
N ILE A 58 -11.06 10.10 1.25
CA ILE A 58 -10.53 11.38 0.79
C ILE A 58 -11.02 12.48 1.74
N PRO A 59 -10.10 13.25 2.39
CA PRO A 59 -10.49 14.41 3.19
C PRO A 59 -11.29 15.41 2.35
N VAL A 60 -12.25 16.09 2.97
CA VAL A 60 -13.09 17.11 2.30
C VAL A 60 -12.24 18.18 1.60
N SER A 61 -11.12 18.56 2.21
CA SER A 61 -10.18 19.54 1.64
C SER A 61 -9.50 19.09 0.33
N LEU A 62 -9.62 17.82 -0.04
CA LEU A 62 -8.99 17.22 -1.21
C LEU A 62 -10.02 16.65 -2.21
N VAL A 63 -11.32 16.81 -1.95
CA VAL A 63 -12.39 16.20 -2.76
C VAL A 63 -12.36 16.62 -4.24
N GLN A 64 -11.95 17.86 -4.51
CA GLN A 64 -11.79 18.38 -5.88
C GLN A 64 -10.75 17.61 -6.71
N HIS A 65 -9.82 16.90 -6.06
CA HIS A 65 -8.78 16.09 -6.68
C HIS A 65 -9.00 14.58 -6.50
N GLU A 66 -10.20 14.16 -6.06
CA GLU A 66 -10.49 12.77 -5.66
C GLU A 66 -10.05 11.75 -6.71
N HIS A 67 -10.39 11.96 -7.98
CA HIS A 67 -10.07 11.02 -9.06
C HIS A 67 -8.55 10.83 -9.25
N VAL A 68 -7.78 11.91 -9.18
CA VAL A 68 -6.32 11.88 -9.33
C VAL A 68 -5.70 11.18 -8.12
N ILE A 69 -6.12 11.58 -6.92
CA ILE A 69 -5.63 11.00 -5.66
C ILE A 69 -5.94 9.49 -5.61
N GLN A 70 -7.18 9.08 -5.92
CA GLN A 70 -7.54 7.68 -5.92
C GLN A 70 -6.75 6.87 -6.95
N SER A 71 -6.54 7.40 -8.16
CA SER A 71 -5.75 6.72 -9.20
C SER A 71 -4.31 6.49 -8.76
N LEU A 72 -3.66 7.52 -8.21
CA LEU A 72 -2.29 7.42 -7.69
C LEU A 72 -2.19 6.48 -6.49
N LEU A 73 -3.16 6.53 -5.56
CA LEU A 73 -3.21 5.63 -4.42
C LEU A 73 -3.46 4.17 -4.83
N ILE A 74 -4.25 3.91 -5.89
CA ILE A 74 -4.41 2.56 -6.44
C ILE A 74 -3.07 2.03 -6.94
N LEU A 75 -2.30 2.84 -7.68
CA LEU A 75 -0.98 2.45 -8.17
C LEU A 75 0.00 2.19 -7.01
N ALA A 76 0.00 3.06 -5.99
CA ALA A 76 0.82 2.89 -4.80
C ALA A 76 0.47 1.58 -4.06
N ARG A 77 -0.81 1.32 -3.79
CA ARG A 77 -1.26 0.08 -3.13
C ARG A 77 -0.92 -1.16 -3.93
N LYS A 78 -1.11 -1.15 -5.25
CA LYS A 78 -0.71 -2.26 -6.13
C LYS A 78 0.80 -2.51 -6.04
N SER A 79 1.60 -1.46 -6.10
CA SER A 79 3.07 -1.54 -6.00
C SER A 79 3.51 -2.11 -4.66
N ILE A 80 2.87 -1.68 -3.56
CA ILE A 80 3.08 -2.23 -2.22
C ILE A 80 2.71 -3.71 -2.21
N MET A 81 1.50 -4.10 -2.62
CA MET A 81 1.12 -5.51 -2.59
C MET A 81 2.07 -6.40 -3.40
N LEU A 82 2.50 -5.95 -4.59
CA LEU A 82 3.40 -6.70 -5.47
C LEU A 82 4.83 -6.81 -4.93
N ARG A 83 5.38 -5.75 -4.33
CA ARG A 83 6.82 -5.66 -3.97
C ARG A 83 7.09 -5.81 -2.48
N TRP A 84 6.09 -5.56 -1.65
CA TRP A 84 6.22 -5.51 -0.19
C TRP A 84 5.67 -6.75 0.50
N VAL A 85 4.47 -7.19 0.09
CA VAL A 85 3.72 -8.27 0.75
C VAL A 85 4.02 -9.64 0.15
N ALA A 86 4.47 -9.71 -1.10
CA ALA A 86 4.74 -10.98 -1.76
C ALA A 86 5.96 -11.72 -1.16
N ALA A 87 5.74 -12.99 -0.79
CA ALA A 87 6.78 -14.02 -0.79
C ALA A 87 6.73 -14.86 -2.08
N GLU A 88 5.57 -14.91 -2.75
CA GLU A 88 5.34 -15.40 -4.12
C GLU A 88 4.09 -14.70 -4.72
N PRO A 89 3.88 -14.74 -6.05
CA PRO A 89 3.17 -13.68 -6.78
C PRO A 89 1.63 -13.77 -6.76
N PRO A 90 0.94 -12.62 -6.91
CA PRO A 90 -0.50 -12.60 -7.17
C PRO A 90 -0.82 -13.09 -8.60
N PHE A 91 -1.83 -13.95 -8.70
CA PHE A 91 -2.35 -14.47 -9.97
C PHE A 91 -3.68 -13.76 -10.33
N LEU A 92 -3.84 -13.41 -11.62
CA LEU A 92 -5.12 -12.95 -12.15
C LEU A 92 -5.95 -14.17 -12.55
N TYR A 93 -7.16 -14.30 -12.02
CA TYR A 93 -8.07 -15.38 -12.41
C TYR A 93 -8.49 -15.16 -13.88
N GLY A 94 -8.05 -16.03 -14.80
CA GLY A 94 -8.39 -15.91 -16.22
C GLY A 94 -7.60 -16.74 -17.25
N SER A 95 -6.50 -17.41 -16.91
CA SER A 95 -5.82 -18.35 -17.83
C SER A 95 -5.62 -19.71 -17.16
N ARG A 96 -6.60 -20.60 -17.35
CA ARG A 96 -6.48 -22.01 -17.00
C ARG A 96 -6.39 -22.83 -18.29
N SER A 97 -5.23 -23.40 -18.55
CA SER A 97 -5.00 -24.64 -19.30
C SER A 97 -3.49 -24.91 -19.13
N SER A 98 -3.04 -26.03 -18.56
CA SER A 98 -3.35 -27.36 -19.06
C SER A 98 -3.32 -28.40 -17.94
N LEU A 99 -4.17 -29.42 -18.11
CA LEU A 99 -4.00 -30.73 -17.51
C LEU A 99 -2.54 -31.18 -17.64
N LYS A 100 -2.01 -31.80 -16.60
CA LYS A 100 -1.08 -32.91 -16.78
C LYS A 100 -1.64 -34.11 -16.05
N LEU A 101 -1.97 -35.12 -16.86
CA LEU A 101 -2.05 -36.54 -16.50
C LEU A 101 -0.82 -36.94 -15.68
#